data_AF-A0A660SXV5-F1
#
_entry.id   AF-A0A660SXV5-F1
#
_cell.length_a   1.000
_cell.length_b   1.000
_cell.length_c   1.000
_cell.angle_alpha   90.00
_cell.angle_beta   90.00
_cell.angle_gamma   90.00
#
_symmetry.space_group_name_H-M   'P 1'
#
loop_
_entity.id
_entity.type
_entity.pdbx_description
1 polymer ?
#
loop_
_entity_poly.entity_id
_entity_poly.type
_entity_poly.pdbx_seq_one_letter_code
_entity_poly.pdbx_strand_id
1 'polypeptide(L)' 'MKRNLSGVISRDLQRKIILISEPRQSGKITLSKMIGNDYDYLNYDNSADRVRIREQSWDRIRDR' A
#
# COMPACT_ATOMS: atom_id res chain seq x y z
N MET A 1 15.49 9.34 7.79
CA MET A 1 15.88 7.91 7.77
C MET A 1 15.21 7.24 6.57
N LYS A 2 15.96 6.60 5.66
CA LYS A 2 15.38 5.79 4.57
C LYS A 2 15.23 4.34 5.06
N ARG A 3 14.05 3.73 4.87
CA ARG A 3 13.79 2.33 5.22
C ARG A 3 14.34 1.44 4.10
N ASN A 4 15.00 0.33 4.42
CA ASN A 4 15.65 -0.54 3.42
C ASN A 4 14.70 -1.04 2.32
N LEU A 5 13.42 -1.27 2.65
CA LEU A 5 12.42 -1.76 1.69
C LEU A 5 11.78 -0.67 0.84
N SER A 6 11.98 0.62 1.14
CA SER A 6 11.25 1.69 0.43
C SER A 6 11.59 1.70 -1.06
N GLY A 7 12.84 1.45 -1.44
CA GLY A 7 13.25 1.44 -2.86
C GLY A 7 12.66 0.26 -3.65
N VAL A 8 12.58 -0.92 -3.03
CA VAL A 8 11.97 -2.11 -3.65
C VAL A 8 10.47 -1.90 -3.80
N ILE A 9 9.82 -1.42 -2.74
CA ILE A 9 8.38 -1.14 -2.74
C ILE A 9 8.02 -0.09 -3.80
N SER A 10 8.74 1.03 -3.86
CA SER A 10 8.46 2.07 -4.87
C SER A 10 8.64 1.57 -6.30
N ARG A 11 9.64 0.70 -6.56
CA ARG A 11 9.85 0.11 -7.88
C ARG A 11 8.73 -0.85 -8.26
N ASP A 12 8.31 -1.68 -7.31
CA ASP A 12 7.30 -2.70 -7.51
C ASP A 12 5.90 -2.11 -7.66
N LEU A 13 5.58 -1.05 -6.91
CA LEU A 13 4.30 -0.34 -7.02
C LEU A 13 4.03 0.27 -8.40
N GLN A 14 5.06 0.47 -9.22
CA GLN A 14 4.89 0.95 -10.60
C GLN A 14 4.22 -0.08 -11.52
N ARG A 15 4.14 -1.36 -11.12
CA ARG A 15 3.68 -2.45 -11.99
C ARG A 15 2.76 -3.46 -11.31
N LYS A 16 2.73 -3.50 -9.98
CA LYS A 16 1.97 -4.50 -9.24
C LYS A 16 1.49 -3.96 -7.89
N ILE A 17 0.40 -4.56 -7.43
CA ILE A 17 -0.12 -4.35 -6.08
C ILE A 17 0.86 -4.95 -5.06
N ILE A 18 1.08 -4.26 -3.94
CA ILE A 18 1.90 -4.74 -2.84
C ILE A 18 1.03 -5.01 -1.61
N LEU A 19 1.16 -6.20 -1.05
CA LEU A 19 0.55 -6.59 0.22
C LEU A 19 1.61 -6.55 1.31
N ILE A 20 1.39 -5.75 2.35
CA ILE A 20 2.30 -5.66 3.50
C ILE A 20 1.64 -6.35 4.71
N SER A 21 2.02 -7.59 4.96
CA SER A 21 1.57 -8.38 6.12
C SER A 21 2.68 -8.50 7.13
N GLU A 22 2.51 -7.93 8.32
CA GLU A 22 3.49 -8.02 9.41
C GLU A 22 2.78 -7.92 10.78
N PRO A 23 3.41 -8.36 11.89
CA PRO A 23 2.89 -8.19 13.24
C PRO A 23 2.45 -6.76 13.54
N ARG A 24 1.54 -6.59 14.50
CA ARG A 24 1.16 -5.25 14.96
C ARG A 24 2.40 -4.52 15.49
N GLN A 25 2.48 -3.21 15.24
CA GLN A 25 3.57 -2.32 15.67
C GLN A 25 4.94 -2.51 15.00
N SER A 26 5.07 -3.32 13.94
CA SER A 26 6.31 -3.43 13.14
C SER A 26 6.67 -2.18 12.32
N GLY A 27 5.83 -1.14 12.34
CA GLY A 27 6.02 0.09 11.58
C GLY A 27 5.51 0.06 10.14
N LYS A 28 4.66 -0.92 9.77
CA LYS A 28 4.04 -1.03 8.44
C LYS A 28 3.26 0.21 8.00
N ILE A 29 2.53 0.86 8.93
CA ILE A 29 1.80 2.10 8.65
C ILE A 29 2.77 3.23 8.32
N THR A 30 3.85 3.36 9.11
CA THR A 30 4.88 4.37 8.89
C THR A 30 5.58 4.16 7.55
N LEU A 31 5.93 2.91 7.21
CA LEU A 31 6.55 2.59 5.92
C LEU A 31 5.63 2.98 4.75
N SER A 32 4.35 2.60 4.81
CA SER A 32 3.36 2.91 3.77
C SER A 32 3.22 4.42 3.56
N LYS A 33 3.12 5.19 4.65
CA LYS A 33 3.04 6.66 4.59
C LYS A 33 4.31 7.34 4.05
N MET A 34 5.47 6.70 4.19
CA MET A 34 6.74 7.23 3.68
C MET A 34 6.92 7.01 2.17
N ILE A 35 6.19 6.07 1.57
CA ILE A 35 6.31 5.74 0.13
C ILE A 35 5.66 6.81 -0.76
N GLY A 36 4.80 7.67 -0.19
CA GLY A 36 4.17 8.81 -0.87
C GLY A 36 2.67 8.64 -1.03
N ASN A 37 1.99 9.72 -1.44
CA ASN A 37 0.53 9.77 -1.60
C ASN A 37 0.06 9.42 -3.03
N ASP A 38 0.97 9.04 -3.91
CA ASP A 38 0.65 8.75 -5.31
C ASP A 38 -0.07 7.41 -5.48
N TYR A 39 -0.15 6.57 -4.45
CA TYR A 39 -0.77 5.24 -4.53
C TYR A 39 -1.92 5.12 -3.55
N ASP A 40 -2.94 4.34 -3.92
CA ASP A 40 -4.02 3.97 -3.02
C ASP A 40 -3.48 3.15 -1.84
N TYR A 41 -3.66 3.68 -0.63
CA TYR A 41 -3.41 2.96 0.61
C TYR A 41 -4.72 2.36 1.13
N LEU A 42 -4.75 1.02 1.26
CA LEU A 42 -5.91 0.29 1.77
C LEU A 42 -5.52 -0.49 3.03
N ASN A 43 -6.14 -0.17 4.15
CA ASN A 43 -5.94 -0.87 5.41
C ASN A 43 -7.01 -1.95 5.63
N TYR A 44 -6.62 -3.22 5.63
CA TYR A 44 -7.55 -4.33 5.84
C TYR A 44 -8.28 -4.29 7.21
N ASP A 45 -7.71 -3.65 8.23
CA ASP A 45 -8.38 -3.49 9.52
C ASP A 45 -9.51 -2.43 9.46
N ASN A 46 -9.47 -1.50 8.49
CA ASN A 46 -10.49 -0.48 8.29
C ASN A 46 -11.70 -1.07 7.53
N SER A 47 -12.92 -0.85 8.06
CA SER A 47 -14.15 -1.41 7.47
C SER A 47 -14.47 -0.87 6.08
N ALA A 48 -14.27 0.43 5.83
CA ALA A 48 -14.50 1.04 4.53
C ALA A 48 -13.48 0.55 3.49
N ASP A 49 -12.21 0.45 3.88
CA ASP A 49 -11.17 -0.09 3.00
C ASP A 49 -11.40 -1.57 2.67
N ARG A 50 -11.94 -2.38 3.60
CA ARG A 50 -12.33 -3.76 3.28
C ARG A 50 -13.38 -3.84 2.18
N VAL A 51 -14.33 -2.91 2.15
CA VAL A 51 -15.33 -2.82 1.07
C VAL A 51 -14.63 -2.49 -0.24
N ARG A 52 -13.76 -1.46 -0.27
CA ARG A 52 -12.96 -1.10 -1.45
C ARG A 52 -12.11 -2.26 -1.98
N ILE A 53 -11.49 -3.04 -1.09
CA ILE A 53 -10.72 -4.23 -1.45
C ILE A 53 -11.62 -5.28 -2.11
N ARG A 54 -12.79 -5.55 -1.52
CA ARG A 54 -13.74 -6.56 -2.03
C ARG A 54 -14.32 -6.16 -3.39
N GLU A 55 -14.67 -4.89 -3.54
CA GLU A 55 -15.25 -4.32 -4.77
C GLU A 55 -14.19 -4.01 -5.83
N GLN A 56 -12.91 -4.11 -5.46
CA GLN A 56 -11.77 -3.82 -6.32
C GLN A 56 -11.77 -2.38 -6.87
N SER A 57 -12.17 -1.43 -6.03
CA SER A 57 -12.46 -0.04 -6.40
C SER A 57 -11.29 0.92 -6.16
N TRP A 58 -10.05 0.41 -6.20
CA TRP A 58 -8.84 1.25 -6.23
C TRP A 58 -8.59 1.79 -7.64
N ASP A 59 -7.74 2.79 -7.77
CA ASP A 59 -7.37 3.37 -9.05
C ASP A 59 -6.72 2.31 -9.96
N ARG A 60 -7.50 1.86 -10.94
CA ARG A 60 -7.12 0.90 -11.98
C ARG A 60 -6.75 1.59 -13.29
N ILE A 61 -6.92 2.91 -13.38
CA ILE A 61 -6.73 3.67 -14.62
C ILE A 61 -5.23 3.87 -14.89
N ARG A 62 -4.40 3.95 -13.84
CA ARG A 62 -2.94 4.09 -14.00
C ARG A 62 -2.24 2.97 -14.77
N ASP A 63 -2.89 1.82 -14.98
CA ASP A 63 -2.38 0.70 -15.78
C ASP A 63 -2.76 0.78 -17.29
N ARG A 64 -3.56 1.77 -17.71
CA ARG A 64 -3.90 2.04 -19.12
C ARG A 64 -3.04 3.15 -19.70
#